data_AF-A0A1B0AYX7-F1
#
_entry.id   AF-A0A1B0AYX7-F1
#
_cell.length_a   1.000
_cell.length_b   1.000
_cell.length_c   1.000
_cell.angle_alpha   90.00
_cell.angle_beta   90.00
_cell.angle_gamma   90.00
#
_symmetry.space_group_name_H-M   'P 1'
#
loop_
_entity.id
_entity.type
_entity.pdbx_description
1 polymer ?
#
loop_
_entity_poly.entity_id
_entity_poly.type
_entity_poly.pdbx_seq_one_letter_code
_entity_poly.pdbx_strand_id
1 'polypeptide(L)'
;MNIEWWSKLDSTVAYRHFWSCFRILGVAEFRYKALAQFYVICLTLFVTVYCPIHLLIVTNCFAFVGAIVDRRLMFPAWFPFDWKSSSTSYWSALLYQFIGVNMLIVQNLVNDTVGPMSLCLLSGHVRLLAMRVARIGYNNRKSPKHHEDELKLCIEDHQKLLKAFKLLESSISWLQFILFFTNGLNSCVVVVNFLFYSRILYDYIYYGCFLLAIGVEMFPCYFYGSVLLQEFKHIPYAVFSSNWVEQSRNYRQDTTIFLEMALKSVTMLAGGIVEINLNSFFAVCKMAYSLFTVILTMK
;
A
#
# COMPACT_ATOMS: atom_id res chain seq x y z
N MET A 1 27.73 -30.94 -24.90
CA MET A 1 27.89 -30.72 -23.45
C MET A 1 26.66 -29.96 -22.98
N ASN A 2 25.75 -30.66 -22.30
CA ASN A 2 24.39 -30.21 -21.96
C ASN A 2 24.38 -29.01 -21.00
N ILE A 3 23.67 -27.95 -21.35
CA ILE A 3 23.26 -26.87 -20.44
C ILE A 3 21.73 -26.90 -20.39
N GLU A 4 21.21 -27.89 -19.66
CA GLU A 4 19.78 -28.21 -19.52
C GLU A 4 19.21 -27.76 -18.16
N TRP A 5 19.88 -26.82 -17.47
CA TRP A 5 19.54 -26.45 -16.09
C TRP A 5 18.50 -25.33 -15.96
N TRP A 6 18.27 -24.55 -17.02
CA TRP A 6 17.37 -23.39 -16.97
C TRP A 6 15.91 -23.71 -17.29
N SER A 7 15.62 -24.84 -17.98
CA SER A 7 14.25 -25.26 -18.28
C SER A 7 13.52 -25.93 -17.09
N LYS A 8 14.22 -26.14 -15.97
CA LYS A 8 13.66 -26.69 -14.72
C LYS A 8 13.49 -25.68 -13.59
N LEU A 9 13.90 -24.42 -13.77
CA LEU A 9 13.54 -23.36 -12.82
C LEU A 9 12.13 -22.87 -13.11
N ASP A 10 11.18 -23.72 -12.76
CA ASP A 10 9.78 -23.36 -12.64
C ASP A 10 9.67 -22.29 -11.54
N SER A 11 9.41 -21.04 -11.93
CA SER A 11 9.27 -19.91 -11.02
C SER A 11 8.21 -20.18 -9.95
N THR A 12 7.25 -21.06 -10.23
CA THR A 12 6.27 -21.51 -9.23
C THR A 12 6.86 -22.35 -8.10
N VAL A 13 8.04 -22.97 -8.29
CA VAL A 13 8.77 -23.73 -7.26
C VAL A 13 9.52 -22.82 -6.30
N ALA A 14 10.24 -21.81 -6.83
CA ALA A 14 10.98 -20.83 -6.01
C ALA A 14 10.02 -19.99 -5.14
N TYR A 15 8.85 -19.64 -5.69
CA TYR A 15 7.79 -18.98 -4.94
C TYR A 15 6.80 -19.97 -4.33
N ARG A 16 7.02 -21.29 -4.36
CA ARG A 16 6.07 -22.28 -3.83
C ARG A 16 5.85 -22.09 -2.34
N HIS A 17 6.89 -21.74 -1.59
CA HIS A 17 6.75 -21.45 -0.17
C HIS A 17 6.01 -20.13 0.07
N PHE A 18 6.29 -19.08 -0.72
CA PHE A 18 5.55 -17.81 -0.68
C PHE A 18 4.06 -17.98 -1.06
N TRP A 19 3.77 -18.73 -2.12
CA TRP A 19 2.41 -19.06 -2.58
C TRP A 19 1.72 -20.10 -1.71
N SER A 20 2.43 -21.04 -1.08
CA SER A 20 1.84 -21.96 -0.10
C SER A 20 1.50 -21.21 1.17
N CYS A 21 2.33 -20.25 1.61
CA CYS A 21 1.97 -19.31 2.66
C CYS A 21 0.73 -18.50 2.28
N PHE A 22 0.63 -17.99 1.04
CA PHE A 22 -0.55 -17.27 0.52
C PHE A 22 -1.80 -18.15 0.33
N ARG A 23 -1.63 -19.44 -0.01
CA ARG A 23 -2.73 -20.41 -0.21
C ARG A 23 -3.23 -20.93 1.13
N ILE A 24 -2.35 -21.10 2.11
CA ILE A 24 -2.70 -21.28 3.52
C ILE A 24 -3.35 -19.99 4.06
N LEU A 25 -2.92 -18.80 3.63
CA LEU A 25 -3.53 -17.49 3.94
C LEU A 25 -4.99 -17.40 3.46
N GLY A 26 -5.26 -17.78 2.21
CA GLY A 26 -6.61 -17.77 1.64
C GLY A 26 -7.53 -18.84 2.24
N VAL A 27 -6.98 -19.98 2.67
CA VAL A 27 -7.72 -21.02 3.40
C VAL A 27 -7.95 -20.61 4.87
N ALA A 28 -7.02 -19.86 5.48
CA ALA A 28 -7.12 -19.37 6.86
C ALA A 28 -8.09 -18.18 7.00
N GLU A 29 -8.27 -17.39 5.94
CA GLU A 29 -9.20 -16.25 5.87
C GLU A 29 -10.66 -16.65 6.21
N PHE A 30 -11.01 -17.92 5.97
CA PHE A 30 -12.33 -18.46 6.28
C PHE A 30 -12.50 -19.00 7.71
N ARG A 31 -11.41 -19.35 8.42
CA ARG A 31 -11.50 -20.15 9.66
C ARG A 31 -10.96 -19.44 10.92
N TYR A 32 -10.05 -18.48 10.79
CA TYR A 32 -9.47 -17.76 11.94
C TYR A 32 -9.32 -16.25 11.69
N LYS A 33 -10.45 -15.53 11.64
CA LYS A 33 -10.51 -14.07 11.45
C LYS A 33 -9.60 -13.29 12.41
N ALA A 34 -9.52 -13.69 13.68
CA ALA A 34 -8.70 -13.02 14.68
C ALA A 34 -7.19 -13.18 14.41
N LEU A 35 -6.76 -14.33 13.89
CA LEU A 35 -5.36 -14.60 13.59
C LEU A 35 -4.92 -13.89 12.30
N ALA A 36 -5.80 -13.82 11.31
CA ALA A 36 -5.59 -13.04 10.09
C ALA A 36 -5.57 -11.53 10.39
N GLN A 37 -6.47 -11.02 11.25
CA GLN A 37 -6.45 -9.63 11.69
C GLN A 37 -5.21 -9.31 12.52
N PHE A 38 -4.82 -10.16 13.46
CA PHE A 38 -3.60 -10.00 14.24
C PHE A 38 -2.36 -10.00 13.33
N TYR A 39 -2.30 -10.92 12.36
CA TYR A 39 -1.21 -10.97 11.39
C TYR A 39 -1.17 -9.74 10.49
N VAL A 40 -2.31 -9.25 9.98
CA VAL A 40 -2.38 -8.00 9.20
C VAL A 40 -1.98 -6.80 10.06
N ILE A 41 -2.35 -6.75 11.33
CA ILE A 41 -1.92 -5.70 12.27
C ILE A 41 -0.41 -5.79 12.51
N CYS A 42 0.13 -6.98 12.77
CA CYS A 42 1.57 -7.18 12.95
C CYS A 42 2.36 -6.86 11.68
N LEU A 43 1.85 -7.24 10.51
CA LEU A 43 2.48 -6.95 9.22
C LEU A 43 2.38 -5.45 8.90
N THR A 44 1.26 -4.81 9.21
CA THR A 44 1.09 -3.36 9.09
C THR A 44 2.04 -2.65 10.05
N LEU A 45 2.13 -3.03 11.32
CA LEU A 45 3.08 -2.46 12.27
C LEU A 45 4.53 -2.70 11.86
N PHE A 46 4.85 -3.88 11.35
CA PHE A 46 6.18 -4.20 10.86
C PHE A 46 6.56 -3.35 9.64
N VAL A 47 5.65 -3.21 8.67
CA VAL A 47 5.87 -2.48 7.41
C VAL A 47 5.80 -0.96 7.61
N THR A 48 4.87 -0.46 8.42
CA THR A 48 4.62 0.99 8.60
C THR A 48 5.39 1.62 9.76
N VAL A 49 5.83 0.84 10.75
CA VAL A 49 6.54 1.36 11.93
C VAL A 49 7.95 0.79 11.99
N TYR A 50 8.11 -0.53 11.98
CA TYR A 50 9.42 -1.14 12.21
C TYR A 50 10.39 -0.95 11.03
N CYS A 51 9.97 -1.19 9.79
CA CYS A 51 10.81 -1.03 8.59
C CYS A 51 11.31 0.42 8.40
N PRO A 52 10.46 1.46 8.44
CA PRO A 52 10.92 2.83 8.29
C PRO A 52 11.74 3.31 9.48
N ILE A 53 11.44 2.90 10.72
CA ILE A 53 12.28 3.20 11.89
C ILE A 53 13.64 2.51 11.80
N HIS A 54 13.68 1.25 11.36
CA HIS A 54 14.92 0.53 11.14
C HIS A 54 15.75 1.18 10.02
N LEU A 55 15.12 1.58 8.92
CA LEU A 55 15.77 2.31 7.83
C LEU A 55 16.25 3.70 8.28
N LEU A 56 15.48 4.41 9.11
CA LEU A 56 15.84 5.67 9.75
C LEU A 56 17.10 5.54 10.59
N ILE A 57 17.11 4.56 11.48
CA ILE A 57 18.19 4.32 12.43
C ILE A 57 19.42 3.86 11.66
N VAL A 58 19.28 2.89 10.76
CA VAL A 58 20.39 2.38 9.94
C VAL A 58 20.99 3.50 9.10
N THR A 59 20.20 4.20 8.29
CA THR A 59 20.74 5.20 7.34
C THR A 59 21.30 6.43 8.06
N ASN A 60 20.65 6.91 9.12
CA ASN A 60 21.19 8.03 9.90
C ASN A 60 22.40 7.62 10.75
N CYS A 61 22.42 6.44 11.38
CA CYS A 61 23.59 5.98 12.12
C CYS A 61 24.78 5.78 11.19
N PHE A 62 24.60 5.19 10.00
CA PHE A 62 25.69 5.03 9.04
C PHE A 62 26.19 6.37 8.50
N ALA A 63 25.29 7.30 8.15
CA ALA A 63 25.68 8.66 7.74
C ALA A 63 26.38 9.43 8.87
N PHE A 64 25.96 9.24 10.12
CA PHE A 64 26.54 9.88 11.30
C PHE A 64 27.93 9.34 11.60
N VAL A 65 28.11 8.03 11.54
CA VAL A 65 29.41 7.38 11.71
C VAL A 65 30.36 7.82 10.59
N GLY A 66 29.92 7.83 9.33
CA GLY A 66 30.73 8.32 8.21
C GLY A 66 31.08 9.82 8.33
N ALA A 67 30.17 10.64 8.86
CA ALA A 67 30.43 12.04 9.15
C ALA A 67 31.54 12.20 10.20
N ILE A 68 31.49 11.43 11.28
CA ILE A 68 32.47 11.48 12.37
C ILE A 68 33.84 10.97 11.90
N VAL A 69 33.88 9.82 11.22
CA VAL A 69 35.13 9.17 10.78
C VAL A 69 35.87 10.02 9.75
N ASP A 70 35.16 10.53 8.74
CA ASP A 70 35.78 11.31 7.67
C ASP A 70 35.81 12.83 7.95
N ARG A 71 35.35 13.25 9.14
CA ARG A 71 35.16 14.65 9.56
C ARG A 71 34.45 15.49 8.49
N ARG A 72 33.39 14.92 7.92
CA ARG A 72 32.52 15.53 6.91
C ARG A 72 31.11 15.73 7.45
N LEU A 73 30.29 16.47 6.71
CA LEU A 73 28.86 16.59 6.98
C LEU A 73 28.12 15.32 6.55
N MET A 74 26.96 15.04 7.15
CA MET A 74 26.11 13.89 6.79
C MET A 74 25.60 14.03 5.36
N PHE A 75 25.20 15.24 5.00
CA PHE A 75 24.77 15.59 3.65
C PHE A 75 25.57 16.81 3.17
N PRO A 76 25.98 16.85 1.89
CA PRO A 76 26.62 18.04 1.31
C PRO A 76 25.67 19.25 1.42
N ALA A 77 26.08 20.29 2.15
CA ALA A 77 25.29 21.50 2.34
C ALA A 77 26.20 22.72 2.46
N TRP A 78 25.69 23.88 2.01
CA TRP A 78 26.34 25.16 2.22
C TRP A 78 25.81 25.80 3.51
N PHE A 79 26.71 26.27 4.35
CA PHE A 79 26.39 27.03 5.57
C PHE A 79 26.94 28.46 5.44
N PRO A 80 26.26 29.46 6.01
CA PRO A 80 26.73 30.85 6.01
C PRO A 80 27.95 31.08 6.91
N PHE A 81 28.39 30.06 7.65
CA PHE A 81 29.59 30.08 8.49
C PHE A 81 30.53 28.92 8.11
N ASP A 82 31.82 29.09 8.36
CA ASP A 82 32.80 28.03 8.12
C ASP A 82 32.72 26.94 9.19
N TRP A 83 32.01 25.86 8.87
CA TRP A 83 31.84 24.70 9.74
C TRP A 83 33.15 23.93 9.98
N LYS A 84 34.20 24.14 9.17
CA LYS A 84 35.51 23.51 9.36
C LYS A 84 36.40 24.27 10.35
N SER A 85 36.11 25.55 10.58
CA SER A 85 36.95 26.45 11.37
C SER A 85 37.08 26.06 12.85
N SER A 86 36.02 25.52 13.45
CA SER A 86 36.01 25.14 14.86
C SER A 86 35.22 23.86 15.12
N SER A 87 35.61 23.10 16.14
CA SER A 87 34.87 21.89 16.55
C SER A 87 33.43 22.21 16.94
N THR A 88 33.18 23.35 17.58
CA THR A 88 31.84 23.78 17.96
C THR A 88 30.96 24.07 16.74
N SER A 89 31.51 24.72 15.72
CA SER A 89 30.80 24.99 14.44
C SER A 89 30.52 23.70 13.65
N TYR A 90 31.42 22.72 13.73
CA TYR A 90 31.21 21.41 13.12
C TYR A 90 30.05 20.65 13.79
N TRP A 91 30.08 20.55 15.12
CA TRP A 91 29.03 19.85 15.87
C TRP A 91 27.68 20.54 15.80
N SER A 92 27.63 21.88 15.72
CA SER A 92 26.37 22.60 15.52
C SER A 92 25.76 22.35 14.14
N ALA A 93 26.58 22.36 13.08
CA ALA A 93 26.13 22.02 11.73
C ALA A 93 25.65 20.56 11.64
N LEU A 94 26.37 19.64 12.28
CA LEU A 94 25.99 18.23 12.32
C LEU A 94 24.68 18.00 13.09
N LEU A 95 24.51 18.66 14.23
CA LEU A 95 23.27 18.59 15.02
C LEU A 95 22.08 19.17 14.25
N TYR A 96 22.28 20.28 13.56
CA TYR A 96 21.26 20.87 12.68
C TYR A 96 20.81 19.89 11.59
N GLN A 97 21.77 19.27 10.88
CA GLN A 97 21.46 18.28 9.84
C GLN A 97 20.74 17.07 10.42
N PHE A 98 21.19 16.56 11.56
CA PHE A 98 20.56 15.44 12.24
C PHE A 98 19.09 15.73 12.58
N ILE A 99 18.81 16.88 13.20
CA ILE A 99 17.44 17.28 13.55
C ILE A 99 16.59 17.45 12.29
N GLY A 100 17.10 18.17 11.28
CA GLY A 100 16.36 18.44 10.05
C GLY A 100 15.99 17.18 9.27
N VAL A 101 16.93 16.22 9.16
CA VAL A 101 16.69 14.95 8.47
C VAL A 101 15.66 14.10 9.23
N ASN A 102 15.75 14.03 10.56
CA ASN A 102 14.75 13.30 11.35
C ASN A 102 13.35 13.93 11.22
N MET A 103 13.23 15.25 11.25
CA MET A 103 11.95 15.94 11.02
C MET A 103 11.38 15.62 9.63
N LEU A 104 12.20 15.71 8.58
CA LEU A 104 11.79 15.42 7.21
C LEU A 104 11.28 13.98 7.06
N ILE A 105 11.97 13.01 7.67
CA ILE A 105 11.56 11.61 7.55
C ILE A 105 10.25 11.35 8.31
N VAL A 106 10.09 11.89 9.51
CA VAL A 106 8.82 11.78 10.26
C VAL A 106 7.68 12.38 9.45
N GLN A 107 7.89 13.55 8.84
CA GLN A 107 6.90 14.20 7.99
C GLN A 107 6.54 13.36 6.76
N ASN A 108 7.53 12.78 6.08
CA ASN A 108 7.28 11.89 4.94
C ASN A 108 6.49 10.65 5.37
N LEU A 109 6.88 10.00 6.46
CA LEU A 109 6.18 8.83 6.98
C LEU A 109 4.71 9.15 7.30
N VAL A 110 4.44 10.30 7.94
CA VAL A 110 3.06 10.73 8.20
C VAL A 110 2.29 10.92 6.89
N ASN A 111 2.87 11.63 5.91
CA ASN A 111 2.21 11.86 4.62
C ASN A 111 1.89 10.55 3.87
N ASP A 112 2.83 9.61 3.86
CA ASP A 112 2.70 8.34 3.14
C ASP A 112 1.66 7.40 3.79
N THR A 113 1.44 7.52 5.11
CA THR A 113 0.48 6.68 5.82
C THR A 113 -0.98 7.14 5.68
N VAL A 114 -1.24 8.44 5.45
CA VAL A 114 -2.61 8.99 5.40
C VAL A 114 -3.46 8.34 4.31
N GLY A 115 -2.90 8.17 3.10
CA GLY A 115 -3.61 7.57 1.97
C GLY A 115 -4.06 6.12 2.23
N PRO A 116 -3.12 5.19 2.48
CA PRO A 116 -3.41 3.80 2.83
C PRO A 116 -4.39 3.64 4.00
N MET A 117 -4.23 4.44 5.07
CA MET A 117 -5.13 4.37 6.24
C MET A 117 -6.55 4.80 5.89
N SER A 118 -6.71 5.85 5.10
CA SER A 118 -8.03 6.31 4.64
C SER A 118 -8.72 5.26 3.77
N LEU A 119 -7.97 4.59 2.89
CA LEU A 119 -8.48 3.49 2.06
C LEU A 119 -8.89 2.28 2.91
N CYS A 120 -8.09 1.92 3.91
CA CYS A 120 -8.40 0.86 4.85
C CYS A 120 -9.68 1.14 5.64
N LEU A 121 -9.82 2.36 6.19
CA LEU A 121 -11.01 2.77 6.94
C LEU A 121 -12.26 2.72 6.06
N LEU A 122 -12.19 3.27 4.85
CA LEU A 122 -13.32 3.25 3.92
C LEU A 122 -13.69 1.82 3.53
N SER A 123 -12.69 0.96 3.28
CA SER A 123 -12.91 -0.46 3.01
C SER A 123 -13.64 -1.16 4.15
N GLY A 124 -13.25 -0.87 5.40
CA GLY A 124 -13.94 -1.38 6.59
C GLY A 124 -15.41 -0.96 6.64
N HIS A 125 -15.72 0.30 6.32
CA HIS A 125 -17.10 0.79 6.28
C HIS A 125 -17.93 0.13 5.16
N VAL A 126 -17.35 -0.09 3.98
CA VAL A 126 -18.00 -0.82 2.89
C VAL A 126 -18.30 -2.26 3.30
N ARG A 127 -17.34 -2.93 3.96
CA ARG A 127 -17.52 -4.28 4.50
C ARG A 127 -18.62 -4.35 5.55
N LEU A 128 -18.67 -3.38 6.47
CA LEU A 128 -19.72 -3.28 7.48
C LEU A 128 -21.11 -3.12 6.86
N LEU A 129 -21.21 -2.29 5.81
CA LEU A 129 -22.44 -2.15 5.04
C LEU A 129 -22.85 -3.48 4.40
N ALA A 130 -21.93 -4.18 3.72
CA ALA A 130 -22.22 -5.47 3.12
C ALA A 130 -22.74 -6.49 4.16
N MET A 131 -22.11 -6.56 5.34
CA MET A 131 -22.59 -7.43 6.42
C MET A 131 -23.97 -7.05 6.97
N ARG A 132 -24.29 -5.75 7.04
CA ARG A 132 -25.61 -5.26 7.46
C ARG A 132 -26.68 -5.66 6.44
N VAL A 133 -26.44 -5.37 5.17
CA VAL A 133 -27.35 -5.70 4.06
C VAL A 133 -27.63 -7.20 4.00
N ALA A 134 -26.60 -8.05 4.08
CA ALA A 134 -26.76 -9.51 4.01
C ALA A 134 -27.60 -10.10 5.16
N ARG A 135 -27.77 -9.37 6.29
CA ARG A 135 -28.55 -9.83 7.44
C ARG A 135 -30.03 -9.44 7.34
N ILE A 136 -30.40 -8.51 6.47
CA ILE A 136 -31.77 -8.01 6.39
C ILE A 136 -32.73 -9.14 6.00
N GLY A 137 -33.90 -9.17 6.67
CA GLY A 137 -34.98 -10.10 6.35
C GLY A 137 -34.92 -11.46 7.06
N TYR A 138 -33.84 -11.80 7.77
CA TYR A 138 -33.72 -13.08 8.49
C TYR A 138 -34.26 -13.05 9.93
N ASN A 139 -34.54 -11.87 10.49
CA ASN A 139 -35.04 -11.77 11.85
C ASN A 139 -36.57 -11.65 11.87
N ASN A 140 -37.25 -12.80 12.04
CA ASN A 140 -38.72 -12.89 12.03
C ASN A 140 -39.42 -12.13 13.18
N ARG A 141 -38.67 -11.61 14.16
CA ARG A 141 -39.22 -10.75 15.23
C ARG A 141 -39.44 -9.31 14.77
N LYS A 142 -38.82 -8.90 13.66
CA LYS A 142 -38.92 -7.55 13.10
C LYS A 142 -40.06 -7.48 12.09
N SER A 143 -40.74 -6.33 12.05
CA SER A 143 -41.83 -6.12 11.09
C SER A 143 -41.29 -5.93 9.67
N PRO A 144 -42.10 -6.21 8.62
CA PRO A 144 -41.70 -5.93 7.24
C PRO A 144 -41.36 -4.46 6.99
N LYS A 145 -42.04 -3.52 7.67
CA LYS A 145 -41.72 -2.09 7.62
C LYS A 145 -40.32 -1.80 8.18
N HIS A 146 -39.94 -2.45 9.28
CA HIS A 146 -38.61 -2.32 9.85
C HIS A 146 -37.53 -2.75 8.85
N HIS A 147 -37.74 -3.85 8.11
CA HIS A 147 -36.79 -4.29 7.08
C HIS A 147 -36.68 -3.30 5.92
N GLU A 148 -37.79 -2.70 5.51
CA GLU A 148 -37.81 -1.64 4.48
C GLU A 148 -37.04 -0.40 4.92
N ASP A 149 -37.26 0.07 6.15
CA ASP A 149 -36.52 1.22 6.69
C ASP A 149 -35.02 0.91 6.86
N GLU A 150 -34.67 -0.30 7.30
CA GLU A 150 -33.28 -0.75 7.43
C GLU A 150 -32.58 -0.82 6.06
N LEU A 151 -33.29 -1.24 5.01
CA LEU A 151 -32.78 -1.23 3.63
C LEU A 151 -32.54 0.19 3.13
N LYS A 152 -33.50 1.12 3.34
CA LYS A 152 -33.35 2.54 2.94
C LYS A 152 -32.13 3.17 3.58
N LEU A 153 -31.90 2.93 4.86
CA LEU A 153 -30.69 3.38 5.56
C LEU A 153 -29.41 2.79 4.93
N CYS A 154 -29.42 1.52 4.53
CA CYS A 154 -28.28 0.91 3.85
C CYS A 154 -28.02 1.52 2.47
N ILE A 155 -29.07 1.89 1.73
CA ILE A 155 -28.95 2.58 0.43
C ILE A 155 -28.34 3.97 0.63
N GLU A 156 -28.81 4.72 1.63
CA GLU A 156 -28.21 6.03 1.97
C GLU A 156 -26.74 5.91 2.37
N ASP A 157 -26.41 4.92 3.20
CA ASP A 157 -25.03 4.65 3.61
C ASP A 157 -24.15 4.28 2.39
N HIS A 158 -24.66 3.46 1.46
CA HIS A 158 -23.97 3.16 0.20
C HIS A 158 -23.67 4.42 -0.61
N GLN A 159 -24.65 5.32 -0.75
CA GLN A 159 -24.46 6.59 -1.46
C GLN A 159 -23.43 7.49 -0.77
N LYS A 160 -23.43 7.55 0.56
CA LYS A 160 -22.42 8.29 1.34
C LYS A 160 -21.03 7.68 1.14
N LEU A 161 -20.90 6.36 1.12
CA LEU A 161 -19.63 5.68 0.86
C LEU A 161 -19.11 5.92 -0.56
N LEU A 162 -19.98 5.94 -1.57
CA LEU A 162 -19.58 6.32 -2.93
C LEU A 162 -19.12 7.79 -3.02
N LYS A 163 -19.75 8.70 -2.28
CA LYS A 163 -19.28 10.10 -2.19
C LYS A 163 -17.92 10.18 -1.49
N ALA A 164 -17.74 9.44 -0.39
CA ALA A 164 -16.47 9.37 0.33
C ALA A 164 -15.36 8.78 -0.54
N PHE A 165 -15.67 7.74 -1.33
CA PHE A 165 -14.77 7.15 -2.32
C PHE A 165 -14.28 8.21 -3.32
N LYS A 166 -15.20 8.96 -3.94
CA LYS A 166 -14.84 10.01 -4.91
C LYS A 166 -14.03 11.14 -4.29
N LEU A 167 -14.36 11.53 -3.06
CA LEU A 167 -13.59 12.54 -2.34
C LEU A 167 -12.16 12.04 -2.11
N LEU A 168 -12.02 10.82 -1.59
CA LEU A 168 -10.73 10.20 -1.33
C LEU A 168 -9.90 10.05 -2.60
N GLU A 169 -10.51 9.55 -3.69
CA GLU A 169 -9.89 9.48 -5.00
C GLU A 169 -9.38 10.86 -5.45
N SER A 170 -10.22 11.89 -5.42
CA SER A 170 -9.81 13.24 -5.82
C SER A 170 -8.67 13.82 -4.97
N SER A 171 -8.64 13.51 -3.66
CA SER A 171 -7.60 13.98 -2.74
C SER A 171 -6.25 13.29 -2.99
N ILE A 172 -6.25 11.99 -3.28
CA ILE A 172 -5.00 11.22 -3.44
C ILE A 172 -4.54 11.10 -4.90
N SER A 173 -5.40 11.38 -5.88
CA SER A 173 -5.16 11.06 -7.29
C SER A 173 -3.86 11.66 -7.83
N TRP A 174 -3.68 12.98 -7.67
CA TRP A 174 -2.47 13.66 -8.14
C TRP A 174 -1.22 13.28 -7.36
N LEU A 175 -1.35 13.14 -6.04
CA LEU A 175 -0.25 12.76 -5.16
C LEU A 175 0.30 11.37 -5.54
N GLN A 176 -0.60 10.38 -5.70
CA GLN A 176 -0.22 9.02 -6.08
C GLN A 176 0.37 8.96 -7.49
N PHE A 177 -0.08 9.80 -8.41
CA PHE A 177 0.48 9.86 -9.76
C PHE A 177 1.93 10.35 -9.75
N ILE A 178 2.22 11.42 -9.01
CA ILE A 178 3.58 11.95 -8.87
C ILE A 178 4.48 10.94 -8.15
N LEU A 179 3.99 10.31 -7.08
CA LEU A 179 4.73 9.29 -6.35
C LEU A 179 5.03 8.08 -7.22
N PHE A 180 4.07 7.60 -8.02
CA PHE A 180 4.27 6.50 -8.96
C PHE A 180 5.43 6.78 -9.93
N PHE A 181 5.44 7.96 -10.54
CA PHE A 181 6.48 8.33 -11.50
C PHE A 181 7.84 8.53 -10.83
N THR A 182 7.86 9.25 -9.70
CA THR A 182 9.09 9.55 -8.95
C THR A 182 9.72 8.28 -8.39
N ASN A 183 8.93 7.38 -7.79
CA ASN A 183 9.41 6.10 -7.26
C ASN A 183 9.85 5.15 -8.38
N GLY A 184 9.19 5.20 -9.54
CA GLY A 184 9.66 4.51 -10.75
C GLY A 184 11.06 4.97 -11.17
N LEU A 185 11.26 6.29 -11.33
CA LEU A 185 12.55 6.86 -11.69
C LEU A 185 13.64 6.57 -10.66
N ASN A 186 13.34 6.76 -9.36
CA ASN A 186 14.26 6.46 -8.27
C ASN A 186 14.67 4.99 -8.27
N SER A 187 13.72 4.07 -8.48
CA SER A 187 14.01 2.64 -8.59
C SER A 187 14.98 2.36 -9.74
N CYS A 188 14.78 2.98 -10.91
CA CYS A 188 15.68 2.83 -12.05
C CYS A 188 17.10 3.30 -11.73
N VAL A 189 17.25 4.49 -11.13
CA VAL A 189 18.56 5.05 -10.75
C VAL A 189 19.25 4.16 -9.72
N VAL A 190 18.51 3.68 -8.72
CA VAL A 190 19.06 2.84 -7.67
C VAL A 190 19.50 1.49 -8.22
N VAL A 191 18.71 0.88 -9.13
CA VAL A 191 19.12 -0.35 -9.81
C VAL A 191 20.40 -0.14 -10.62
N VAL A 192 20.51 0.94 -11.38
CA VAL A 192 21.74 1.25 -12.14
C VAL A 192 22.96 1.37 -11.20
N ASN A 193 22.83 2.10 -10.10
CA ASN A 193 23.91 2.25 -9.12
C ASN A 193 24.24 0.91 -8.44
N PHE A 194 23.22 0.15 -8.04
CA PHE A 194 23.37 -1.18 -7.43
C PHE A 194 24.19 -2.12 -8.32
N LEU A 195 23.99 -2.09 -9.64
CA LEU A 195 24.66 -3.00 -10.59
C LEU A 195 26.03 -2.53 -11.05
N PHE A 196 26.20 -1.23 -11.32
CA PHE A 196 27.41 -0.73 -12.01
C PHE A 196 28.40 -0.03 -11.11
N TYR A 197 27.93 0.58 -10.02
CA TYR A 197 28.76 1.44 -9.18
C TYR A 197 29.08 0.82 -7.81
N SER A 198 28.30 -0.17 -7.38
CA SER A 198 28.61 -0.94 -6.16
C SER A 198 29.91 -1.71 -6.31
N ARG A 199 30.88 -1.42 -5.43
CA ARG A 199 32.19 -2.12 -5.41
C ARG A 199 32.46 -2.81 -4.08
N ILE A 200 31.81 -2.36 -3.01
CA ILE A 200 31.95 -2.91 -1.67
C ILE A 200 30.61 -3.44 -1.17
N LEU A 201 30.64 -4.41 -0.23
CA LEU A 201 29.43 -5.02 0.36
C LEU A 201 28.45 -3.96 0.90
N TYR A 202 28.99 -2.87 1.42
CA TYR A 202 28.23 -1.72 1.91
C TYR A 202 27.29 -1.13 0.85
N ASP A 203 27.78 -0.90 -0.38
CA ASP A 203 26.98 -0.28 -1.46
C ASP A 203 25.77 -1.18 -1.81
N TYR A 204 26.01 -2.50 -1.87
CA TYR A 204 24.96 -3.48 -2.12
C TYR A 204 23.90 -3.49 -1.03
N ILE A 205 24.31 -3.45 0.24
CA ILE A 205 23.36 -3.40 1.37
C ILE A 205 22.56 -2.09 1.31
N TYR A 206 23.23 -0.95 1.10
CA TYR A 206 22.60 0.37 1.05
C TYR A 206 21.53 0.44 -0.05
N TYR A 207 21.90 0.17 -1.30
CA TYR A 207 20.98 0.24 -2.43
C TYR A 207 19.90 -0.85 -2.38
N GLY A 208 20.23 -2.05 -1.89
CA GLY A 208 19.26 -3.12 -1.67
C GLY A 208 18.19 -2.74 -0.64
N CYS A 209 18.60 -2.17 0.50
CA CYS A 209 17.68 -1.63 1.51
C CYS A 209 16.84 -0.49 0.95
N PHE A 210 17.41 0.37 0.11
CA PHE A 210 16.67 1.48 -0.53
C PHE A 210 15.59 0.98 -1.49
N LEU A 211 15.86 -0.05 -2.31
CA LEU A 211 14.85 -0.66 -3.18
C LEU A 211 13.71 -1.31 -2.37
N LEU A 212 14.05 -2.00 -1.28
CA LEU A 212 13.04 -2.57 -0.38
C LEU A 212 12.19 -1.46 0.27
N ALA A 213 12.80 -0.34 0.65
CA ALA A 213 12.11 0.80 1.22
C ALA A 213 11.08 1.39 0.26
N ILE A 214 11.46 1.65 -1.00
CA ILE A 214 10.52 2.13 -2.04
C ILE A 214 9.33 1.16 -2.19
N GLY A 215 9.61 -0.15 -2.21
CA GLY A 215 8.57 -1.17 -2.30
C GLY A 215 7.61 -1.13 -1.11
N VAL A 216 8.15 -1.02 0.10
CA VAL A 216 7.38 -0.93 1.36
C VAL A 216 6.57 0.35 1.45
N GLU A 217 7.08 1.47 0.95
CA GLU A 217 6.39 2.76 0.90
C GLU A 217 5.19 2.73 -0.04
N MET A 218 5.37 2.17 -1.25
CA MET A 218 4.34 2.15 -2.27
C MET A 218 3.24 1.11 -1.99
N PHE A 219 3.63 -0.10 -1.55
CA PHE A 219 2.74 -1.26 -1.47
C PHE A 219 1.41 -1.03 -0.71
N PRO A 220 1.37 -0.40 0.48
CA PRO A 220 0.15 -0.25 1.26
C PRO A 220 -0.98 0.47 0.51
N CYS A 221 -0.66 1.52 -0.26
CA CYS A 221 -1.70 2.28 -0.97
C CYS A 221 -2.37 1.44 -2.07
N TYR A 222 -1.58 0.71 -2.86
CA TYR A 222 -2.09 -0.16 -3.93
C TYR A 222 -2.78 -1.41 -3.39
N PHE A 223 -2.32 -1.93 -2.24
CA PHE A 223 -2.98 -3.02 -1.54
C PHE A 223 -4.37 -2.60 -1.05
N TYR A 224 -4.46 -1.55 -0.22
CA TYR A 224 -5.75 -1.09 0.32
C TYR A 224 -6.67 -0.52 -0.77
N GLY A 225 -6.13 0.06 -1.84
CA GLY A 225 -6.90 0.40 -3.03
C GLY A 225 -7.58 -0.82 -3.64
N SER A 226 -6.85 -1.93 -3.79
CA SER A 226 -7.42 -3.19 -4.32
C SER A 226 -8.48 -3.79 -3.39
N VAL A 227 -8.21 -3.81 -2.09
CA VAL A 227 -9.15 -4.32 -1.08
C VAL A 227 -10.44 -3.50 -1.09
N LEU A 228 -10.34 -2.17 -1.12
CA LEU A 228 -11.50 -1.28 -1.21
C LEU A 228 -12.36 -1.58 -2.45
N LEU A 229 -11.73 -1.72 -3.62
CA LEU A 229 -12.43 -2.07 -4.86
C LEU A 229 -13.11 -3.45 -4.77
N GLN A 230 -12.47 -4.42 -4.11
CA GLN A 230 -13.04 -5.74 -3.89
C GLN A 230 -14.24 -5.71 -2.94
N GLU A 231 -14.19 -4.91 -1.87
CA GLU A 231 -15.33 -4.74 -0.95
C GLU A 231 -16.53 -4.12 -1.66
N PHE A 232 -16.33 -3.13 -2.53
CA PHE A 232 -17.41 -2.58 -3.36
C PHE A 232 -18.00 -3.65 -4.31
N LYS A 233 -17.15 -4.47 -4.95
CA LYS A 233 -17.59 -5.60 -5.80
C LYS A 233 -18.36 -6.67 -5.03
N HIS A 234 -18.23 -6.74 -3.71
CA HIS A 234 -18.93 -7.71 -2.88
C HIS A 234 -20.35 -7.29 -2.49
N ILE A 235 -20.69 -5.99 -2.56
CA ILE A 235 -22.02 -5.49 -2.18
C ILE A 235 -23.16 -6.19 -2.95
N PRO A 236 -23.11 -6.37 -4.29
CA PRO A 236 -24.19 -7.05 -5.02
C PRO A 236 -24.47 -8.46 -4.48
N TYR A 237 -23.42 -9.20 -4.13
CA TYR A 237 -23.56 -10.53 -3.54
C TYR A 237 -24.17 -10.47 -2.14
N ALA A 238 -23.80 -9.46 -1.34
CA ALA A 238 -24.40 -9.24 -0.02
C ALA A 238 -25.90 -8.90 -0.11
N VAL A 239 -26.29 -8.08 -1.10
CA VAL A 239 -27.71 -7.79 -1.41
C VAL A 239 -28.45 -9.08 -1.77
N PHE A 240 -27.87 -9.87 -2.67
CA PHE A 240 -28.44 -11.16 -3.07
C PHE A 240 -28.60 -12.14 -1.89
N SER A 241 -27.67 -12.11 -0.94
CA SER A 241 -27.67 -12.98 0.25
C SER A 241 -28.71 -12.58 1.30
N SER A 242 -29.33 -11.40 1.20
CA SER A 242 -30.42 -10.99 2.10
C SER A 242 -31.69 -11.81 1.86
N ASN A 243 -32.62 -11.87 2.81
CA ASN A 243 -33.90 -12.57 2.61
C ASN A 243 -34.90 -11.71 1.81
N TRP A 244 -34.51 -11.25 0.61
CA TRP A 244 -35.26 -10.28 -0.19
C TRP A 244 -36.50 -10.87 -0.88
N VAL A 245 -36.50 -12.17 -1.18
CA VAL A 245 -37.57 -12.87 -1.92
C VAL A 245 -38.88 -12.88 -1.11
N GLU A 246 -38.79 -13.09 0.20
CA GLU A 246 -39.93 -13.17 1.12
C GLU A 246 -40.43 -11.79 1.60
N GLN A 247 -39.80 -10.68 1.18
CA GLN A 247 -40.20 -9.33 1.61
C GLN A 247 -41.34 -8.73 0.77
N SER A 248 -41.82 -7.56 1.23
CA SER A 248 -42.85 -6.77 0.56
C SER A 248 -42.48 -6.43 -0.89
N ARG A 249 -43.49 -6.07 -1.69
CA ARG A 249 -43.27 -5.63 -3.08
C ARG A 249 -42.35 -4.41 -3.15
N ASN A 250 -42.56 -3.43 -2.26
CA ASN A 250 -41.75 -2.22 -2.20
C ASN A 250 -40.29 -2.55 -1.89
N TYR A 251 -40.04 -3.41 -0.89
CA TYR A 251 -38.68 -3.86 -0.55
C TYR A 251 -37.98 -4.49 -1.76
N ARG A 252 -38.66 -5.35 -2.51
CA ARG A 252 -38.09 -6.00 -3.70
C ARG A 252 -37.76 -5.01 -4.82
N GLN A 253 -38.60 -3.98 -5.01
CA GLN A 253 -38.33 -2.91 -5.96
C GLN A 253 -37.09 -2.10 -5.54
N ASP A 254 -37.02 -1.65 -4.29
CA ASP A 254 -35.88 -0.91 -3.75
C ASP A 254 -34.59 -1.73 -3.80
N THR A 255 -34.67 -3.03 -3.50
CA THR A 255 -33.54 -3.97 -3.58
C THR A 255 -33.03 -4.11 -5.01
N THR A 256 -33.92 -4.17 -5.99
CA THR A 256 -33.55 -4.26 -7.41
C THR A 256 -32.81 -3.00 -7.85
N ILE A 257 -33.32 -1.82 -7.48
CA ILE A 257 -32.65 -0.53 -7.77
C ILE A 257 -31.28 -0.48 -7.09
N PHE A 258 -31.21 -0.90 -5.82
CA PHE A 258 -29.96 -0.92 -5.08
C PHE A 258 -28.93 -1.86 -5.71
N LEU A 259 -29.37 -3.03 -6.18
CA LEU A 259 -28.51 -4.00 -6.87
C LEU A 259 -27.91 -3.38 -8.15
N GLU A 260 -28.72 -2.74 -8.99
CA GLU A 260 -28.25 -2.04 -10.20
C GLU A 260 -27.24 -0.94 -9.88
N MET A 261 -27.48 -0.18 -8.80
CA MET A 261 -26.51 0.82 -8.33
C MET A 261 -25.19 0.20 -7.89
N ALA A 262 -25.24 -0.91 -7.16
CA ALA A 262 -24.07 -1.60 -6.63
C ALA A 262 -23.26 -2.36 -7.71
N LEU A 263 -23.90 -2.76 -8.81
CA LEU A 263 -23.24 -3.42 -9.94
C LEU A 263 -22.36 -2.47 -10.76
N LYS A 264 -22.58 -1.15 -10.65
CA LYS A 264 -21.76 -0.16 -11.36
C LYS A 264 -20.31 -0.27 -10.91
N SER A 265 -19.40 -0.50 -11.86
CA SER A 265 -17.98 -0.66 -11.58
C SER A 265 -17.39 0.60 -10.95
N VAL A 266 -16.82 0.44 -9.75
CA VAL A 266 -15.99 1.46 -9.10
C VAL A 266 -14.54 1.16 -9.47
N THR A 267 -13.80 2.19 -9.89
CA THR A 267 -12.36 2.14 -10.18
C THR A 267 -11.73 3.38 -9.58
N MET A 268 -10.47 3.26 -9.14
CA MET A 268 -9.75 4.35 -8.48
C MET A 268 -8.53 4.71 -9.32
N LEU A 269 -8.45 5.95 -9.79
CA LEU A 269 -7.43 6.40 -10.74
C LEU A 269 -6.50 7.46 -10.12
N ALA A 270 -5.19 7.21 -10.21
CA ALA A 270 -4.13 8.19 -10.00
C ALA A 270 -3.89 8.99 -11.30
N GLY A 271 -3.97 10.32 -11.20
CA GLY A 271 -3.80 11.25 -12.32
C GLY A 271 -4.81 11.04 -13.46
N GLY A 272 -5.89 10.30 -13.23
CA GLY A 272 -6.86 9.88 -14.26
C GLY A 272 -6.35 8.82 -15.24
N ILE A 273 -5.15 8.25 -15.03
CA ILE A 273 -4.50 7.36 -15.99
C ILE A 273 -4.16 6.00 -15.36
N VAL A 274 -3.58 6.02 -14.15
CA VAL A 274 -3.03 4.81 -13.51
C VAL A 274 -4.02 4.27 -12.49
N GLU A 275 -4.45 3.02 -12.62
CA GLU A 275 -5.31 2.40 -11.61
C GLU A 275 -4.53 2.18 -10.30
N ILE A 276 -5.10 2.59 -9.18
CA ILE A 276 -4.53 2.34 -7.85
C ILE A 276 -4.95 0.94 -7.39
N ASN A 277 -4.28 -0.07 -7.94
CA ASN A 277 -4.46 -1.47 -7.60
C ASN A 277 -3.14 -2.27 -7.64
N LEU A 278 -3.16 -3.50 -7.11
CA LEU A 278 -1.98 -4.35 -7.04
C LEU A 278 -1.39 -4.68 -8.42
N ASN A 279 -2.21 -4.70 -9.47
CA ASN A 279 -1.72 -4.94 -10.82
C ASN A 279 -0.76 -3.84 -11.27
N SER A 280 -1.08 -2.57 -10.99
CA SER A 280 -0.20 -1.43 -11.28
C SER A 280 1.08 -1.48 -10.46
N PHE A 281 1.03 -1.88 -9.19
CA PHE A 281 2.23 -2.11 -8.37
C PHE A 281 3.14 -3.18 -9.00
N PHE A 282 2.58 -4.34 -9.36
CA PHE A 282 3.36 -5.39 -10.02
C PHE A 282 3.87 -4.97 -11.40
N ALA A 283 3.16 -4.09 -12.11
CA ALA A 283 3.64 -3.53 -13.37
C ALA A 283 4.92 -2.71 -13.16
N VAL A 284 5.02 -1.92 -12.08
CA VAL A 284 6.25 -1.20 -11.73
C VAL A 284 7.38 -2.16 -11.39
N CYS A 285 7.13 -3.18 -10.56
CA CYS A 285 8.16 -4.17 -10.23
C CYS A 285 8.66 -4.91 -11.49
N LYS A 286 7.74 -5.28 -12.40
CA LYS A 286 8.10 -5.91 -13.68
C LYS A 286 8.89 -4.97 -14.57
N MET A 287 8.53 -3.69 -14.64
CA MET A 287 9.26 -2.69 -15.41
C MET A 287 10.69 -2.53 -14.90
N ALA A 288 10.89 -2.44 -13.58
CA ALA A 288 12.20 -2.37 -12.96
C ALA A 288 13.05 -3.62 -13.27
N TYR A 289 12.45 -4.82 -13.18
CA TYR A 289 13.13 -6.07 -13.54
C TYR A 289 13.48 -6.15 -15.04
N SER A 290 12.55 -5.77 -15.92
CA SER A 290 12.80 -5.73 -17.36
C SER A 290 13.94 -4.78 -17.70
N LEU A 291 13.97 -3.58 -17.11
CA LEU A 291 15.08 -2.64 -17.27
C LEU A 291 16.40 -3.24 -16.76
N PHE A 292 16.39 -3.91 -15.61
CA PHE A 292 17.54 -4.67 -15.11
C PHE A 292 18.03 -5.71 -16.15
N THR A 293 17.13 -6.49 -16.75
CA THR A 293 17.51 -7.50 -17.76
C THR A 293 18.08 -6.88 -19.03
N VAL A 294 17.49 -5.78 -19.53
CA VAL A 294 17.99 -5.06 -20.72
C VAL A 294 19.40 -4.53 -20.46
N ILE A 295 19.59 -3.90 -19.30
CA ILE A 295 20.87 -3.36 -18.86
C ILE A 295 21.95 -4.45 -18.81
N LEU A 296 21.62 -5.64 -18.32
CA LEU A 296 22.54 -6.78 -18.32
C LEU A 296 22.89 -7.26 -19.74
N THR A 297 21.93 -7.24 -20.67
CA THR A 297 22.15 -7.69 -22.06
C THR A 297 22.91 -6.69 -22.94
N MET A 298 22.95 -5.41 -22.57
CA MET A 298 23.73 -4.39 -23.29
C MET A 298 25.23 -4.42 -22.97
N LYS A 299 25.68 -5.43 -22.21
CA LYS A 299 27.07 -5.66 -21.81
C LYS A 299 27.56 -6.98 -22.41
#